data_AF-A0A533ZHJ2-F1
#
_entry.id   AF-A0A533ZHJ2-F1
#
_cell.length_a   1.000
_cell.length_b   1.000
_cell.length_c   1.000
_cell.angle_alpha   90.00
_cell.angle_beta   90.00
_cell.angle_gamma   90.00
#
_symmetry.space_group_name_H-M   'P 1'
#
loop_
_entity.id
_entity.type
_entity.pdbx_description
1 polymer ?
#
loop_
_entity_poly.entity_id
_entity_poly.type
_entity_poly.pdbx_seq_one_letter_code
_entity_poly.pdbx_strand_id
1 'polypeptide(L)'
;MKQILNDLLALATCILAAGCSTPSLFPPHVANSSTSLEFGVLQAKPDVFNGRVVQLAGRIIGVEESTGGTLIFAHELPLEKHPVYGPAETSASTPAFAIFYPGKVDPSALWYGNKFVVIALAQGRQTVAVDGIPHREPYVVARCMHVWKTGGYYEIADFPHTSDGYYPLEQETYCAN
;
A
#
# COMPACT_ATOMS: atom_id res chain seq x y z
N MET A 1 52.25 -13.01 11.70
CA MET A 1 51.83 -11.78 10.98
C MET A 1 50.88 -12.07 9.82
N LYS A 2 51.20 -12.96 8.87
CA LYS A 2 50.32 -13.26 7.72
C LYS A 2 48.93 -13.81 8.10
N GLN A 3 48.85 -14.66 9.15
CA GLN A 3 47.59 -15.23 9.64
C GLN A 3 46.64 -14.15 10.18
N ILE A 4 47.15 -13.27 11.05
CA ILE A 4 46.39 -12.17 11.69
C ILE A 4 45.88 -11.17 10.63
N LEU A 5 46.66 -10.94 9.56
CA LEU A 5 46.26 -10.09 8.44
C LEU A 5 45.11 -10.73 7.64
N ASN A 6 45.13 -12.05 7.44
CA ASN A 6 44.06 -12.80 6.76
C ASN A 6 42.77 -12.83 7.58
N ASP A 7 42.88 -12.97 8.90
CA ASP A 7 41.72 -12.97 9.81
C ASP A 7 41.06 -11.57 9.87
N LEU A 8 41.85 -10.49 9.87
CA LEU A 8 41.36 -9.11 9.77
C LEU A 8 40.68 -8.83 8.43
N LEU A 9 41.21 -9.36 7.33
CA LEU A 9 40.64 -9.20 6.00
C LEU A 9 39.31 -9.96 5.86
N ALA A 10 39.20 -11.15 6.47
CA ALA A 10 37.97 -11.92 6.52
C ALA A 10 36.89 -11.23 7.37
N LEU A 11 37.26 -10.62 8.51
CA LEU A 11 36.35 -9.88 9.37
C LEU A 11 35.82 -8.59 8.69
N ALA A 12 36.68 -7.89 7.95
CA ALA A 12 36.30 -6.70 7.19
C ALA A 12 35.31 -7.01 6.04
N THR A 13 35.37 -8.22 5.48
CA THR A 13 34.48 -8.65 4.38
C THR A 13 33.07 -8.98 4.87
N CYS A 14 32.90 -9.51 6.09
CA CYS A 14 31.59 -9.81 6.66
C CYS A 14 30.78 -8.56 7.05
N ILE A 15 31.45 -7.46 7.42
CA ILE A 15 30.78 -6.20 7.81
C ILE A 15 30.16 -5.49 6.59
N LEU A 16 30.75 -5.67 5.40
CA LEU A 16 30.25 -5.07 4.15
C LEU A 16 29.00 -5.77 3.59
N ALA A 17 28.69 -6.99 4.03
CA ALA A 17 27.52 -7.74 3.58
C ALA A 17 26.24 -7.46 4.41
N ALA A 18 26.35 -6.72 5.52
CA ALA A 18 25.23 -6.45 6.41
C ALA A 18 24.35 -5.25 5.99
N GLY A 19 24.69 -4.54 4.91
CA GLY A 19 24.07 -3.25 4.58
C GLY A 19 23.49 -3.23 3.17
N CYS A 20 22.24 -3.66 3.02
CA CYS A 20 21.25 -3.13 2.06
C CYS A 20 19.97 -3.98 2.14
N SER A 21 19.31 -4.03 3.30
CA SER A 21 17.89 -4.42 3.29
C SER A 21 17.10 -3.22 2.77
N THR A 22 16.61 -3.30 1.54
CA THR A 22 15.64 -2.32 1.04
C THR A 22 14.43 -2.32 1.98
N PRO A 23 13.99 -1.16 2.49
CA PRO A 23 12.83 -1.12 3.37
C PRO A 23 11.61 -1.70 2.64
N SER A 24 10.95 -2.68 3.27
CA SER A 24 9.71 -3.28 2.77
C SER A 24 8.53 -2.76 3.57
N LEU A 25 7.46 -2.38 2.89
CA LEU A 25 6.21 -1.92 3.53
C LEU A 25 5.48 -3.03 4.28
N PHE A 26 5.64 -4.27 3.80
CA PHE A 26 4.89 -5.43 4.28
C PHE A 26 5.82 -6.54 4.76
N PRO A 27 5.33 -7.43 5.65
CA PRO A 27 6.03 -8.66 5.98
C PRO A 27 6.36 -9.48 4.71
N PRO A 28 7.53 -10.14 4.63
CA PRO A 28 7.97 -10.84 3.42
C PRO A 28 6.98 -11.89 2.89
N HIS A 29 6.30 -12.62 3.77
CA HIS A 29 5.33 -13.65 3.38
C HIS A 29 4.10 -13.07 2.69
N VAL A 30 3.72 -11.81 2.98
CA VAL A 30 2.63 -11.12 2.32
C VAL A 30 3.12 -10.52 1.00
N ALA A 31 4.23 -9.80 1.03
CA ALA A 31 4.83 -9.16 -0.15
C ALA A 31 5.10 -10.15 -1.28
N ASN A 32 5.60 -11.34 -0.96
CA ASN A 32 5.93 -12.37 -1.95
C ASN A 32 4.70 -13.12 -2.50
N SER A 33 3.50 -12.89 -1.94
CA SER A 33 2.27 -13.60 -2.33
C SER A 33 1.47 -12.90 -3.43
N SER A 34 1.70 -11.61 -3.64
CA SER A 34 1.00 -10.79 -4.63
C SER A 34 1.73 -10.75 -5.97
N THR A 35 0.96 -10.69 -7.06
CA THR A 35 1.48 -10.36 -8.39
C THR A 35 1.14 -8.91 -8.71
N SER A 36 2.11 -8.15 -9.22
CA SER A 36 1.84 -6.82 -9.78
C SER A 36 0.98 -6.96 -11.02
N LEU A 37 -0.06 -6.13 -11.13
CA LEU A 37 -0.97 -6.12 -12.27
C LEU A 37 -1.23 -4.69 -12.71
N GLU A 38 -1.52 -4.53 -14.00
CA GLU A 38 -2.03 -3.27 -14.52
C GLU A 38 -3.50 -3.13 -14.15
N PHE A 39 -3.86 -2.06 -13.42
CA PHE A 39 -5.20 -1.90 -12.87
C PHE A 39 -6.29 -1.92 -13.94
N GLY A 40 -6.03 -1.37 -15.13
CA GLY A 40 -6.99 -1.38 -16.24
C GLY A 40 -7.47 -2.79 -16.62
N VAL A 41 -6.62 -3.82 -16.45
CA VAL A 41 -6.99 -5.22 -16.70
C VAL A 41 -7.95 -5.74 -15.62
N LEU A 42 -7.66 -5.44 -14.36
CA LEU A 42 -8.55 -5.76 -13.23
C LEU A 42 -9.89 -5.04 -13.37
N GLN A 43 -9.87 -3.77 -13.74
CA GLN A 43 -11.07 -2.96 -13.94
C GLN A 43 -11.95 -3.53 -15.06
N ALA A 44 -11.35 -3.90 -16.20
CA ALA A 44 -12.10 -4.44 -17.33
C ALA A 44 -12.73 -5.81 -17.01
N LYS A 45 -12.00 -6.69 -16.29
CA LYS A 45 -12.40 -8.09 -16.06
C LYS A 45 -12.17 -8.55 -14.62
N PRO A 46 -12.81 -7.94 -13.61
CA PRO A 46 -12.50 -8.20 -12.20
C PRO A 46 -12.80 -9.64 -11.79
N ASP A 47 -13.84 -10.26 -12.34
CA ASP A 47 -14.26 -11.61 -11.99
C ASP A 47 -13.22 -12.68 -12.38
N VAL A 48 -12.36 -12.40 -13.37
CA VAL A 48 -11.22 -13.27 -13.75
C VAL A 48 -10.15 -13.34 -12.67
N PHE A 49 -10.07 -12.30 -11.83
CA PHE A 49 -9.12 -12.20 -10.74
C PHE A 49 -9.68 -12.71 -9.41
N ASN A 50 -10.93 -13.19 -9.36
CA ASN A 50 -11.51 -13.72 -8.14
C ASN A 50 -10.61 -14.83 -7.54
N GLY A 51 -10.30 -14.71 -6.25
CA GLY A 51 -9.40 -15.61 -5.52
C GLY A 51 -7.91 -15.36 -5.74
N ARG A 52 -7.52 -14.38 -6.58
CA ARG A 52 -6.11 -14.01 -6.78
C ARG A 52 -5.67 -12.95 -5.79
N VAL A 53 -4.42 -13.06 -5.36
CA VAL A 53 -3.78 -12.02 -4.53
C VAL A 53 -3.18 -10.97 -5.44
N VAL A 54 -3.61 -9.72 -5.25
CA VAL A 54 -3.25 -8.57 -6.06
C VAL A 54 -2.59 -7.51 -5.20
N GLN A 55 -1.72 -6.70 -5.81
CA GLN A 55 -1.16 -5.50 -5.20
C GLN A 55 -1.69 -4.28 -5.94
N LEU A 56 -2.36 -3.38 -5.21
CA LEU A 56 -2.98 -2.17 -5.73
C LEU A 56 -2.49 -0.96 -4.94
N ALA A 57 -2.64 0.22 -5.52
CA ALA A 57 -2.37 1.47 -4.83
C ALA A 57 -3.47 2.48 -5.15
N GLY A 58 -3.64 3.46 -4.28
CA GLY A 58 -4.72 4.40 -4.45
C GLY A 58 -4.77 5.50 -3.41
N ARG A 59 -5.82 6.30 -3.56
CA ARG A 59 -6.18 7.42 -2.70
C ARG A 59 -7.58 7.22 -2.15
N ILE A 60 -7.75 7.37 -0.83
CA ILE A 60 -9.04 7.23 -0.17
C ILE A 60 -9.96 8.38 -0.61
N ILE A 61 -11.17 8.05 -1.04
CA ILE A 61 -12.21 9.02 -1.41
C ILE A 61 -13.50 8.86 -0.61
N GLY A 62 -13.65 7.75 0.13
CA GLY A 62 -14.79 7.51 1.01
C GLY A 62 -14.53 6.33 1.92
N VAL A 63 -15.16 6.33 3.09
CA VAL A 63 -15.03 5.27 4.09
C VAL A 63 -16.38 5.05 4.75
N GLU A 64 -16.78 3.79 4.86
CA GLU A 64 -18.00 3.38 5.53
C GLU A 64 -17.66 2.30 6.57
N GLU A 65 -18.18 2.44 7.79
CA GLU A 65 -18.10 1.35 8.77
C GLU A 65 -18.97 0.17 8.28
N SER A 66 -18.43 -1.04 8.40
CA SER A 66 -19.15 -2.25 7.98
C SER A 66 -19.08 -3.32 9.06
N THR A 67 -19.98 -4.29 8.98
CA THR A 67 -19.98 -5.39 9.95
C THR A 67 -18.68 -6.19 9.80
N GLY A 68 -17.86 -6.20 10.86
CA GLY A 68 -16.60 -6.94 10.88
C GLY A 68 -15.40 -6.21 10.27
N GLY A 69 -15.52 -4.93 9.88
CA GLY A 69 -14.39 -4.19 9.33
C GLY A 69 -14.75 -2.82 8.77
N THR A 70 -13.90 -2.30 7.90
CA THR A 70 -14.08 -1.00 7.26
C THR A 70 -14.13 -1.18 5.76
N LEU A 71 -15.14 -0.59 5.11
CA LEU A 71 -15.19 -0.47 3.68
C LEU A 71 -14.53 0.86 3.27
N ILE A 72 -13.56 0.78 2.38
CA ILE A 72 -12.80 1.91 1.86
C ILE A 72 -13.08 2.00 0.36
N PHE A 73 -13.47 3.19 -0.08
CA PHE A 73 -13.61 3.53 -1.48
C PHE A 73 -12.42 4.37 -1.91
N ALA A 74 -11.80 3.98 -3.02
CA ALA A 74 -10.55 4.57 -3.45
C ALA A 74 -10.52 4.81 -4.95
N HIS A 75 -9.88 5.90 -5.35
CA HIS A 75 -9.38 6.07 -6.71
C HIS A 75 -8.03 5.36 -6.84
N GLU A 76 -7.83 4.66 -7.95
CA GLU A 76 -6.54 4.04 -8.25
C GLU A 76 -5.45 5.10 -8.46
N LEU A 77 -4.25 4.76 -8.02
CA LEU A 77 -3.03 5.48 -8.36
C LEU A 77 -1.99 4.48 -8.88
N PRO A 78 -1.18 4.83 -9.88
CA PRO A 78 -0.15 3.96 -10.39
C PRO A 78 0.86 3.55 -9.32
N LEU A 79 1.14 2.27 -9.22
CA LEU A 79 2.21 1.76 -8.35
C LEU A 79 3.57 2.00 -9.01
N GLU A 80 4.47 2.72 -8.33
CA GLU A 80 5.85 2.88 -8.80
C GLU A 80 6.69 1.61 -8.58
N LYS A 81 7.84 1.54 -9.27
CA LYS A 81 8.83 0.45 -9.12
C LYS A 81 9.31 0.26 -7.67
N HIS A 82 9.21 1.31 -6.86
CA HIS A 82 9.62 1.33 -5.46
C HIS A 82 8.43 1.75 -4.58
N PRO A 83 7.53 0.81 -4.22
CA PRO A 83 6.32 1.11 -3.45
C PRO A 83 6.56 1.83 -2.13
N VAL A 84 7.76 1.72 -1.55
CA VAL A 84 8.18 2.40 -0.32
C VAL A 84 8.06 3.93 -0.41
N TYR A 85 8.09 4.50 -1.61
CA TYR A 85 7.88 5.93 -1.84
C TYR A 85 6.42 6.31 -2.08
N GLY A 86 5.52 5.33 -2.01
CA GLY A 86 4.10 5.49 -2.29
C GLY A 86 3.75 5.40 -3.77
N PRO A 87 2.45 5.51 -4.08
CA PRO A 87 1.99 5.57 -5.46
C PRO A 87 2.35 6.90 -6.13
N ALA A 88 2.43 6.87 -7.46
CA ALA A 88 2.62 8.06 -8.27
C ALA A 88 1.34 8.89 -8.36
N GLU A 89 1.49 10.21 -8.37
CA GLU A 89 0.38 11.11 -8.59
C GLU A 89 -0.04 11.21 -10.05
N THR A 90 -1.32 11.53 -10.25
CA THR A 90 -1.88 11.78 -11.58
C THR A 90 -2.93 12.87 -11.53
N SER A 91 -2.90 13.76 -12.51
CA SER A 91 -3.91 14.81 -12.68
C SER A 91 -5.17 14.31 -13.39
N ALA A 92 -5.17 13.07 -13.90
CA ALA A 92 -6.31 12.46 -14.56
C ALA A 92 -7.30 11.89 -13.55
N SER A 93 -8.58 11.89 -13.90
CA SER A 93 -9.58 11.09 -13.18
C SER A 93 -9.22 9.62 -13.35
N THR A 94 -8.97 8.94 -12.23
CA THR A 94 -8.66 7.52 -12.20
C THR A 94 -9.88 6.71 -11.79
N PRO A 95 -9.96 5.46 -12.25
CA PRO A 95 -11.06 4.58 -11.90
C PRO A 95 -11.10 4.23 -10.42
N ALA A 96 -12.30 3.96 -9.91
CA ALA A 96 -12.52 3.59 -8.51
C ALA A 96 -12.47 2.08 -8.28
N PHE A 97 -12.20 1.71 -7.02
CA PHE A 97 -12.36 0.35 -6.52
C PHE A 97 -12.70 0.35 -5.02
N ALA A 98 -13.24 -0.78 -4.57
CA ALA A 98 -13.66 -0.97 -3.19
C ALA A 98 -12.73 -1.95 -2.47
N ILE A 99 -12.38 -1.62 -1.23
CA ILE A 99 -11.52 -2.43 -0.37
C ILE A 99 -12.28 -2.67 0.93
N PHE A 100 -12.39 -3.93 1.34
CA PHE A 100 -12.80 -4.26 2.69
C PHE A 100 -11.58 -4.64 3.52
N TYR A 101 -11.36 -3.92 4.62
CA TYR A 101 -10.33 -4.24 5.61
C TYR A 101 -10.98 -4.94 6.82
N PRO A 102 -10.73 -6.25 7.03
CA PRO A 102 -11.35 -7.02 8.11
C PRO A 102 -10.60 -6.83 9.44
N GLY A 103 -10.61 -5.61 9.97
CA GLY A 103 -9.92 -5.28 11.20
C GLY A 103 -10.11 -3.82 11.62
N LYS A 104 -9.35 -3.41 12.64
CA LYS A 104 -9.32 -2.01 13.08
C LYS A 104 -8.17 -1.28 12.37
N VAL A 105 -8.47 -0.07 11.90
CA VAL A 105 -7.50 0.87 11.34
C VAL A 105 -7.60 2.14 12.19
N ASP A 106 -6.47 2.81 12.40
CA ASP A 106 -6.49 4.12 13.06
C ASP A 106 -7.38 5.10 12.25
N PRO A 107 -8.30 5.85 12.89
CA PRO A 107 -9.18 6.77 12.18
C PRO A 107 -8.45 7.80 11.30
N SER A 108 -7.27 8.26 11.71
CA SER A 108 -6.48 9.22 10.92
C SER A 108 -5.87 8.62 9.66
N ALA A 109 -5.67 7.29 9.60
CA ALA A 109 -5.28 6.59 8.38
C ALA A 109 -6.45 6.44 7.39
N LEU A 110 -7.69 6.55 7.85
CA LEU A 110 -8.90 6.46 7.02
C LEU A 110 -9.36 7.81 6.45
N TRP A 111 -8.61 8.89 6.68
CA TRP A 111 -8.99 10.21 6.18
C TRP A 111 -8.98 10.29 4.66
N TYR A 112 -9.93 11.08 4.14
CA TYR A 112 -10.00 11.42 2.73
C TYR A 112 -8.64 11.93 2.23
N GLY A 113 -8.23 11.42 1.07
CA GLY A 113 -7.00 11.83 0.38
C GLY A 113 -5.74 11.10 0.83
N ASN A 114 -5.77 10.37 1.95
CA ASN A 114 -4.65 9.52 2.33
C ASN A 114 -4.35 8.52 1.22
N LYS A 115 -3.06 8.28 1.02
CA LYS A 115 -2.56 7.38 0.00
C LYS A 115 -2.21 6.06 0.61
N PHE A 116 -2.33 5.00 -0.17
CA PHE A 116 -2.00 3.68 0.31
C PHE A 116 -1.49 2.77 -0.79
N VAL A 117 -0.83 1.70 -0.34
CA VAL A 117 -0.61 0.47 -1.10
C VAL A 117 -1.28 -0.65 -0.33
N VAL A 118 -1.93 -1.58 -1.04
CA VAL A 118 -2.64 -2.70 -0.43
C VAL A 118 -2.29 -4.00 -1.14
N ILE A 119 -2.06 -5.05 -0.36
CA ILE A 119 -2.05 -6.44 -0.82
C ILE A 119 -3.38 -7.06 -0.40
N ALA A 120 -4.15 -7.53 -1.37
CA ALA A 120 -5.53 -7.94 -1.16
C ALA A 120 -5.91 -9.17 -1.98
N LEU A 121 -6.93 -9.88 -1.51
CA LEU A 121 -7.58 -10.96 -2.26
C LEU A 121 -8.72 -10.37 -3.10
N ALA A 122 -8.63 -10.48 -4.42
CA ALA A 122 -9.70 -10.01 -5.30
C ALA A 122 -10.94 -10.92 -5.20
N GLN A 123 -12.12 -10.32 -5.19
CA GLN A 123 -13.42 -11.01 -5.09
C GLN A 123 -14.32 -10.80 -6.32
N GLY A 124 -13.77 -10.23 -7.38
CA GLY A 124 -14.54 -9.85 -8.57
C GLY A 124 -15.21 -8.49 -8.43
N ARG A 125 -16.34 -8.31 -9.12
CA ARG A 125 -17.13 -7.08 -9.07
C ARG A 125 -18.25 -7.19 -8.04
N GLN A 126 -18.35 -6.21 -7.15
CA GLN A 126 -19.43 -6.17 -6.15
C GLN A 126 -20.13 -4.81 -6.15
N THR A 127 -21.38 -4.79 -5.68
CA THR A 127 -22.09 -3.56 -5.39
C THR A 127 -21.87 -3.22 -3.92
N VAL A 128 -21.31 -2.04 -3.66
CA VAL A 128 -21.07 -1.52 -2.31
C VAL A 128 -21.74 -0.15 -2.16
N ALA A 129 -22.15 0.21 -0.96
CA ALA A 129 -22.72 1.53 -0.69
C ALA A 129 -21.69 2.41 0.03
N VAL A 130 -21.57 3.65 -0.42
CA VAL A 130 -20.75 4.70 0.22
C VAL A 130 -21.64 5.93 0.31
N ASP A 131 -21.79 6.50 1.51
CA ASP A 131 -22.74 7.59 1.76
C ASP A 131 -24.17 7.27 1.28
N GLY A 132 -24.56 5.99 1.34
CA GLY A 132 -25.86 5.49 0.87
C GLY A 132 -26.01 5.38 -0.65
N ILE A 133 -25.00 5.72 -1.44
CA ILE A 133 -25.02 5.61 -2.90
C ILE A 133 -24.44 4.26 -3.32
N PRO A 134 -25.15 3.45 -4.13
CA PRO A 134 -24.62 2.16 -4.60
C PRO A 134 -23.61 2.35 -5.75
N HIS A 135 -22.43 1.77 -5.59
CA HIS A 135 -21.33 1.74 -6.57
C HIS A 135 -21.01 0.29 -6.94
N ARG A 136 -20.77 0.02 -8.23
CA ARG A 136 -20.47 -1.33 -8.72
C ARG A 136 -19.04 -1.42 -9.25
N GLU A 137 -18.12 -1.70 -8.35
CA GLU A 137 -16.68 -1.62 -8.62
C GLU A 137 -15.94 -2.95 -8.44
N PRO A 138 -14.70 -3.08 -8.94
CA PRO A 138 -13.79 -4.11 -8.48
C PRO A 138 -13.70 -4.10 -6.96
N TYR A 139 -13.80 -5.26 -6.34
CA TYR A 139 -13.82 -5.42 -4.90
C TYR A 139 -12.70 -6.34 -4.44
N VAL A 140 -11.97 -5.92 -3.42
CA VAL A 140 -10.86 -6.67 -2.83
C VAL A 140 -10.97 -6.71 -1.31
N VAL A 141 -10.51 -7.81 -0.71
CA VAL A 141 -10.40 -7.96 0.75
C VAL A 141 -8.93 -7.81 1.14
N ALA A 142 -8.61 -6.77 1.89
CA ALA A 142 -7.24 -6.43 2.26
C ALA A 142 -6.64 -7.49 3.21
N ARG A 143 -5.41 -7.91 2.91
CA ARG A 143 -4.55 -8.69 3.82
C ARG A 143 -3.63 -7.75 4.58
N CYS A 144 -2.95 -6.86 3.87
CA CYS A 144 -2.18 -5.78 4.47
C CYS A 144 -2.36 -4.51 3.65
N MET A 145 -2.35 -3.37 4.33
CA MET A 145 -2.43 -2.03 3.76
C MET A 145 -1.40 -1.15 4.45
N HIS A 146 -0.59 -0.45 3.67
CA HIS A 146 0.31 0.58 4.16
C HIS A 146 -0.26 1.93 3.76
N VAL A 147 -0.37 2.86 4.71
CA VAL A 147 -1.02 4.15 4.52
C VAL A 147 -0.03 5.27 4.83
N TRP A 148 0.05 6.24 3.93
CA TRP A 148 0.66 7.54 4.16
C TRP A 148 -0.44 8.55 4.48
N LYS A 149 -0.37 9.17 5.66
CA LYS A 149 -1.38 10.11 6.17
C LYS A 149 -1.24 11.51 5.56
N THR A 150 -1.33 11.58 4.22
CA THR A 150 -1.14 12.82 3.45
C THR A 150 -2.32 13.78 3.55
N GLY A 151 -3.50 13.28 3.93
CA GLY A 151 -4.76 14.01 3.79
C GLY A 151 -5.09 14.36 2.33
N GLY A 152 -6.02 15.29 2.14
CA GLY A 152 -6.54 15.69 0.82
C GLY A 152 -5.69 16.69 0.03
N TYR A 153 -4.71 17.34 0.65
CA TYR A 153 -4.02 18.50 0.06
C TYR A 153 -2.52 18.29 -0.20
N TYR A 154 -1.92 17.30 0.44
CA TYR A 154 -0.47 17.12 0.38
C TYR A 154 -0.10 15.87 -0.40
N GLU A 155 1.07 15.94 -1.00
CA GLU A 155 1.74 14.83 -1.66
C GLU A 155 2.83 14.23 -0.79
N ILE A 156 3.19 12.97 -1.03
CA ILE A 156 4.26 12.32 -0.24
C ILE A 156 5.56 13.11 -0.39
N ALA A 157 5.82 13.62 -1.59
CA ALA A 157 6.98 14.45 -1.89
C ALA A 157 6.99 15.82 -1.17
N ASP A 158 5.84 16.30 -0.69
CA ASP A 158 5.75 17.56 0.07
C ASP A 158 6.30 17.44 1.50
N PHE A 159 6.65 16.23 1.92
CA PHE A 159 7.31 15.95 3.20
C PHE A 159 8.78 15.53 2.97
N PRO A 160 9.63 16.38 2.36
CA PRO A 160 11.02 16.03 2.09
C PRO A 160 11.82 15.91 3.39
N HIS A 161 12.78 14.99 3.40
CA HIS A 161 13.79 14.90 4.44
C HIS A 161 14.86 15.98 4.24
N THR A 162 14.66 17.17 4.81
CA THR A 162 15.70 18.22 4.88
C THR A 162 16.40 18.21 6.24
N SER A 163 17.64 18.71 6.29
CA SER A 163 18.49 18.77 7.49
C SER A 163 17.98 19.71 8.60
N ASP A 164 16.96 20.52 8.32
CA ASP A 164 16.69 21.79 9.00
C ASP A 164 15.34 21.84 9.76
N GLY A 165 14.59 20.73 9.83
CA GLY A 165 13.34 20.62 10.60
C GLY A 165 12.50 19.40 10.24
N TYR A 166 11.72 18.87 11.19
CA TYR A 166 11.10 17.53 11.13
C TYR A 166 9.57 17.60 11.25
N TYR A 167 8.86 17.27 10.17
CA TYR A 167 7.52 16.70 10.25
C TYR A 167 7.50 15.49 9.32
N PRO A 168 7.87 14.29 9.82
CA PRO A 168 7.83 13.09 9.01
C PRO A 168 6.38 12.87 8.62
N LEU A 169 6.16 12.50 7.36
CA LEU A 169 4.84 12.02 6.97
C LEU A 169 4.50 10.81 7.83
N GLU A 170 3.46 10.95 8.65
CA GLU A 170 2.98 9.85 9.45
C GLU A 170 2.48 8.75 8.52
N GLN A 171 2.94 7.53 8.77
CA GLN A 171 2.63 6.37 7.94
C GLN A 171 2.58 5.12 8.79
N GLU A 172 1.72 4.17 8.43
CA GLU A 172 1.51 2.96 9.22
C GLU A 172 1.11 1.78 8.32
N THR A 173 1.57 0.58 8.69
CA THR A 173 1.17 -0.68 8.06
C THR A 173 0.15 -1.41 8.94
N TYR A 174 -1.00 -1.73 8.37
CA TYR A 174 -2.05 -2.54 8.97
C TYR A 174 -2.11 -3.89 8.27
N CYS A 175 -2.03 -4.98 9.02
CA CYS A 175 -2.21 -6.34 8.51
C CYS A 175 -3.33 -7.05 9.26
N ALA A 176 -4.27 -7.62 8.52
CA ALA A 176 -5.26 -8.53 9.06
C ALA A 176 -4.57 -9.86 9.39
N ASN A 177 -4.75 -10.32 10.63
CA ASN A 177 -4.20 -11.60 11.12
C ASN A 177 -4.93 -12.80 10.54
#